data_AF-N4VZN1-F1
#
_entry.id   AF-N4VZN1-F1
#
_cell.length_a   1.000
_cell.length_b   1.000
_cell.length_c   1.000
_cell.angle_alpha   90.00
_cell.angle_beta   90.00
_cell.angle_gamma   90.00
#
_symmetry.space_group_name_H-M   'P 1'
#
loop_
_entity.id
_entity.type
_entity.pdbx_description
1 polymer ?
#
loop_
_entity_poly.entity_id
_entity_poly.type
_entity_poly.pdbx_seq_one_letter_code
_entity_poly.pdbx_strand_id
1 'polypeptide(L)'
;MVASLPRQTGGFLTVVPSLFLSAVFATSVSLGTRGALLRYKPLDFNRVHPGFRIVFSAWDAVVVFGWTNIQSPEKVAAGPVEYPDFLKHKYKDNMVFIYRNDDEAVLYAFDLE
;
A
#
# COMPACT_ATOMS: atom_id res chain seq x y z
N MET A 1 -17.04 11.46 22.80
CA MET A 1 -16.28 11.56 24.06
C MET A 1 -14.89 12.06 23.68
N VAL A 2 -14.56 13.31 24.02
CA VAL A 2 -13.30 13.96 23.63
C VAL A 2 -12.22 13.50 24.60
N ALA A 3 -11.16 12.84 24.10
CA ALA A 3 -10.00 12.52 24.91
C ALA A 3 -9.10 13.76 25.02
N SER A 4 -9.04 14.37 26.19
CA SER A 4 -8.06 15.41 26.52
C SER A 4 -6.72 14.77 26.86
N LEU A 5 -5.70 14.99 26.02
CA LEU A 5 -4.31 14.64 26.33
C LEU A 5 -3.65 15.78 27.12
N PRO A 6 -2.75 15.48 28.09
CA PRO A 6 -2.06 16.51 28.86
C PRO A 6 -1.08 17.29 27.98
N ARG A 7 -1.11 18.63 28.11
CA ARG A 7 -0.15 19.54 27.47
C ARG A 7 1.27 19.20 27.92
N GLN A 8 2.11 18.70 27.01
CA GLN A 8 3.55 18.81 27.15
C GLN A 8 4.01 20.14 26.51
N THR A 9 4.55 21.01 27.34
CA THR A 9 5.18 22.27 26.95
C THR A 9 6.56 21.99 26.36
N GLY A 10 6.73 22.26 25.07
CA GLY A 10 8.03 22.34 24.40
C GLY A 10 8.12 21.47 23.14
N GLY A 11 8.01 22.09 21.97
CA GLY A 11 8.22 21.46 20.66
C GLY A 11 7.01 21.59 19.74
N PHE A 12 7.25 22.04 18.52
CA PHE A 12 6.27 22.29 17.45
C PHE A 12 5.20 21.18 17.36
N LEU A 13 3.96 21.46 17.76
CA LEU A 13 2.85 20.52 17.64
C LEU A 13 2.04 20.85 16.39
N THR A 14 2.42 20.27 15.25
CA THR A 14 1.55 20.25 14.07
C THR A 14 0.93 18.87 13.96
N VAL A 15 -0.33 18.73 14.43
CA VAL A 15 -1.13 17.53 14.18
C VAL A 15 -1.97 17.77 12.92
N VAL A 16 -1.48 17.21 11.82
CA VAL A 16 -2.21 16.92 10.57
C VAL A 16 -2.68 15.46 10.64
N PRO A 17 -3.43 14.96 9.65
CA PRO A 17 -4.89 14.93 9.47
C PRO A 17 -5.64 14.01 10.46
N SER A 18 -6.98 14.09 10.51
CA SER A 18 -7.83 13.19 11.34
C SER A 18 -7.89 11.75 10.83
N LEU A 19 -7.46 11.52 9.59
CA LEU A 19 -7.38 10.22 8.93
C LEU A 19 -6.08 10.15 8.14
N PHE A 20 -5.37 9.03 8.27
CA PHE A 20 -4.17 8.73 7.51
C PHE A 20 -4.43 7.51 6.63
N LEU A 21 -4.25 7.67 5.32
CA LEU A 21 -4.38 6.59 4.34
C LEU A 21 -3.05 6.43 3.61
N SER A 22 -2.54 5.21 3.56
CA SER A 22 -1.22 4.90 3.01
C SER A 22 -1.25 3.58 2.25
N ALA A 23 -0.61 3.56 1.08
CA ALA A 23 -0.30 2.32 0.36
C ALA A 23 0.94 1.61 0.95
N VAL A 24 1.76 2.32 1.72
CA VAL A 24 2.95 1.79 2.40
C VAL A 24 2.54 1.14 3.72
N PHE A 25 2.61 -0.20 3.77
CA PHE A 25 2.22 -1.00 4.92
C PHE A 25 3.11 -0.75 6.15
N ALA A 26 4.42 -0.65 5.95
CA ALA A 26 5.40 -0.48 7.03
C ALA A 26 5.18 0.81 7.83
N THR A 27 4.70 1.87 7.19
CA THR A 27 4.37 3.15 7.84
C THR A 27 3.25 2.98 8.86
N SER A 28 2.17 2.30 8.48
CA SER A 28 1.03 2.03 9.38
C SER A 28 1.44 1.19 10.59
N VAL A 29 2.30 0.19 10.38
CA VAL A 29 2.86 -0.63 11.47
C VAL A 29 3.73 0.21 12.41
N SER A 30 4.65 1.02 11.88
CA SER A 30 5.55 1.88 12.68
C SER A 30 4.79 2.91 13.50
N LEU A 31 3.76 3.55 12.94
CA LEU A 31 2.93 4.51 13.67
C LEU A 31 2.11 3.82 14.77
N GLY A 32 1.59 2.62 14.49
CA GLY A 32 0.85 1.83 15.47
C GLY A 32 1.71 1.40 16.67
N THR A 33 2.94 0.95 16.44
CA THR A 33 3.86 0.53 17.51
C THR A 33 4.32 1.70 18.38
N ARG A 34 4.45 2.89 17.80
CA ARG A 34 4.79 4.14 18.52
C ARG A 34 3.61 4.75 19.29
N GLY A 35 2.41 4.18 19.18
CA GLY A 35 1.21 4.71 19.83
C GLY A 35 0.70 6.02 19.20
N ALA A 36 1.09 6.33 17.96
CA ALA A 36 0.72 7.55 17.26
C ALA A 36 -0.68 7.48 16.60
N LEU A 37 -1.32 6.30 16.60
CA LEU A 37 -2.62 6.07 15.98
C LEU A 37 -3.72 5.84 17.03
N LEU A 38 -4.91 6.37 16.76
CA LEU A 38 -6.11 6.10 17.54
C LEU A 38 -6.56 4.65 17.31
N ARG A 39 -6.78 3.92 18.40
CA ARG A 39 -7.38 2.58 18.34
C ARG A 39 -8.87 2.70 18.09
N TYR A 40 -9.32 2.30 16.91
CA TYR A 40 -10.73 2.42 16.51
C TYR A 40 -11.17 1.19 15.72
N LYS A 41 -12.16 0.47 16.24
CA LYS A 41 -12.82 -0.64 15.54
C LYS A 41 -14.01 -0.10 14.75
N PRO A 42 -13.97 -0.08 13.40
CA PRO A 42 -15.12 0.33 12.61
C PRO A 42 -16.28 -0.66 12.73
N LEU A 43 -17.46 -0.25 12.27
CA LEU A 43 -18.58 -1.17 12.05
C LEU A 43 -18.10 -2.34 11.17
N ASP A 44 -18.56 -3.55 11.48
CA ASP A 44 -18.17 -4.76 10.75
C ASP A 44 -16.67 -5.12 10.78
N PHE A 45 -15.89 -4.59 11.74
CA PHE A 45 -14.48 -4.95 11.95
C PHE A 45 -14.21 -6.46 11.94
N ASN A 46 -15.13 -7.27 12.48
CA ASN A 46 -14.98 -8.72 12.53
C ASN A 46 -15.19 -9.45 11.20
N ARG A 47 -15.67 -8.75 10.17
CA ARG A 47 -15.86 -9.28 8.82
C ARG A 47 -14.63 -9.07 7.94
N VAL A 48 -13.70 -8.19 8.32
CA VAL A 48 -12.42 -8.01 7.63
C VAL A 48 -11.52 -9.22 7.88
N HIS A 49 -10.86 -9.71 6.82
CA HIS A 49 -9.97 -10.86 6.91
C HIS A 49 -8.88 -10.62 7.98
N PRO A 50 -8.54 -11.60 8.84
CA PRO A 50 -7.57 -11.39 9.93
C PRO A 50 -6.20 -10.88 9.48
N GLY A 51 -5.75 -11.25 8.28
CA GLY A 51 -4.48 -10.75 7.72
C GLY A 51 -4.48 -9.26 7.32
N PHE A 52 -5.65 -8.62 7.31
CA PHE A 52 -5.84 -7.23 6.90
C PHE A 52 -6.27 -6.30 8.05
N ARG A 53 -6.22 -6.80 9.30
CA ARG A 53 -6.59 -6.06 10.50
C ARG A 53 -5.70 -6.43 11.68
N ILE A 54 -5.59 -5.55 12.66
CA ILE A 54 -4.84 -5.82 13.90
C ILE A 54 -5.78 -5.91 15.11
N VAL A 55 -5.44 -6.74 16.11
CA VAL A 55 -6.30 -7.05 17.28
C VAL A 55 -6.81 -5.80 18.01
N PHE A 56 -6.01 -4.74 18.04
CA PHE A 56 -6.31 -3.47 18.70
C PHE A 56 -6.75 -2.35 17.75
N SER A 57 -6.86 -2.61 16.44
CA SER A 57 -7.27 -1.67 15.40
C SER A 57 -6.57 -0.32 15.48
N ALA A 58 -5.24 -0.33 15.60
CA ALA A 58 -4.45 0.89 15.44
C ALA A 58 -4.46 1.35 13.97
N TRP A 59 -4.57 0.41 13.04
CA TRP A 59 -4.81 0.62 11.61
C TRP A 59 -5.53 -0.64 11.10
N ASP A 60 -6.32 -0.48 10.03
CA ASP A 60 -7.00 -1.57 9.34
C ASP A 60 -6.91 -1.32 7.83
N ALA A 61 -6.78 -2.38 7.02
CA ALA A 61 -6.75 -2.22 5.57
C ALA A 61 -8.15 -1.87 5.04
N VAL A 62 -8.22 -0.92 4.12
CA VAL A 62 -9.48 -0.46 3.53
C VAL A 62 -9.71 -0.96 2.11
N VAL A 63 -8.64 -1.31 1.41
CA VAL A 63 -8.67 -1.79 0.02
C VAL A 63 -7.47 -2.70 -0.22
N VAL A 64 -7.63 -3.65 -1.15
CA VAL A 64 -6.54 -4.51 -1.63
C VAL A 64 -6.23 -4.12 -3.07
N PHE A 65 -4.96 -3.83 -3.35
CA PHE A 65 -4.46 -3.60 -4.71
C PHE A 65 -3.66 -4.82 -5.17
N GLY A 66 -3.92 -5.26 -6.40
CA GLY A 66 -3.15 -6.30 -7.07
C GLY A 66 -2.46 -5.73 -8.30
N TRP A 67 -1.15 -5.92 -8.39
CA TRP A 67 -0.38 -5.57 -9.58
C TRP A 67 -0.50 -6.70 -10.60
N THR A 68 -0.94 -6.37 -11.81
CA THR A 68 -1.14 -7.34 -12.88
C THR A 68 -0.61 -6.81 -14.20
N ASN A 69 -0.42 -7.71 -15.16
CA ASN A 69 -0.05 -7.34 -16.52
C ASN A 69 -1.28 -6.75 -17.23
N ILE A 70 -1.16 -5.50 -17.66
CA ILE A 70 -2.21 -4.79 -18.42
C ILE A 70 -1.72 -4.61 -19.86
N GLN A 71 -2.59 -4.90 -20.82
CA GLN A 71 -2.29 -4.83 -22.24
C GLN A 71 -3.37 -4.06 -23.00
N SER A 72 -3.01 -3.49 -24.15
CA SER A 72 -3.95 -2.87 -25.08
C SER A 72 -4.58 -3.94 -25.98
N PRO A 73 -5.88 -4.27 -25.83
CA PRO A 73 -6.51 -5.35 -26.61
C PRO A 73 -6.55 -5.06 -28.11
N GLU A 74 -6.57 -3.79 -28.52
CA GLU A 74 -6.51 -3.38 -29.93
C GLU A 74 -5.16 -3.66 -30.60
N LYS A 75 -4.08 -3.73 -29.81
CA LYS A 75 -2.71 -3.90 -30.31
C LYS A 75 -2.21 -5.32 -30.15
N VAL A 76 -2.66 -6.01 -29.10
CA VAL A 76 -2.20 -7.34 -28.72
C VAL A 76 -3.37 -8.16 -28.24
N ALA A 77 -3.76 -9.19 -29.02
CA ALA A 77 -4.84 -10.10 -28.66
C ALA A 77 -4.48 -11.00 -27.47
N ALA A 78 -3.22 -11.44 -27.39
CA ALA A 78 -2.67 -12.25 -26.30
C ALA A 78 -1.29 -11.71 -25.92
N GLY A 79 -1.21 -11.00 -24.80
CA GLY A 79 0.03 -10.41 -24.32
C GLY A 79 0.80 -11.36 -23.39
N PRO A 80 1.88 -10.83 -22.80
CA PRO A 80 2.76 -11.59 -21.93
C PRO A 80 2.05 -11.99 -20.63
N VAL A 81 2.24 -13.23 -20.21
CA VAL A 81 1.68 -13.75 -18.95
C VAL A 81 2.78 -13.87 -17.91
N GLU A 82 3.90 -14.48 -18.30
CA GLU A 82 5.04 -14.72 -17.43
C GLU A 82 6.16 -13.71 -17.67
N TYR A 83 7.01 -13.46 -16.68
CA TYR A 83 8.13 -12.51 -16.79
C TYR A 83 9.03 -12.73 -18.02
N PRO A 84 9.39 -13.97 -18.42
CA PRO A 84 10.19 -14.21 -19.63
C PRO A 84 9.47 -13.83 -20.93
N ASP A 85 8.14 -13.75 -20.95
CA ASP A 85 7.41 -13.35 -22.15
C ASP A 85 7.72 -11.91 -22.55
N PHE A 86 7.97 -11.04 -21.58
CA PHE A 86 8.33 -9.64 -21.80
C PHE A 86 9.69 -9.47 -22.50
N LEU A 87 10.55 -10.50 -22.46
CA LEU A 87 11.86 -10.49 -23.13
C LEU A 87 11.76 -10.81 -24.64
N LYS A 88 10.59 -11.23 -25.13
CA LYS A 88 10.40 -11.53 -26.55
C LYS A 88 10.58 -10.26 -27.38
N HIS A 89 11.39 -10.35 -28.44
CA HIS A 89 11.74 -9.21 -29.30
C HIS A 89 10.54 -8.42 -29.83
N LYS A 90 9.38 -9.07 -30.02
CA LYS A 90 8.13 -8.41 -30.45
C LYS A 90 7.63 -7.30 -29.51
N TYR A 91 8.07 -7.29 -28.25
CA TYR A 91 7.69 -6.28 -27.26
C TYR A 91 8.74 -5.18 -27.07
N LYS A 92 9.87 -5.26 -27.77
CA LYS A 92 10.90 -4.23 -27.75
C LYS A 92 10.28 -2.88 -28.13
N ASP A 93 10.61 -1.84 -27.38
CA ASP A 93 10.14 -0.45 -27.54
C ASP A 93 8.61 -0.26 -27.43
N ASN A 94 7.87 -1.29 -26.99
CA ASN A 94 6.42 -1.29 -26.86
C ASN A 94 5.92 -1.51 -25.42
N MET A 95 6.81 -1.39 -24.43
CA MET A 95 6.50 -1.57 -23.02
C MET A 95 6.72 -0.28 -22.24
N VAL A 96 5.88 -0.05 -21.23
CA VAL A 96 6.02 1.06 -20.29
C VAL A 96 5.97 0.48 -18.88
N PHE A 97 6.96 0.82 -18.06
CA PHE A 97 7.05 0.40 -16.67
C PHE A 97 7.20 1.63 -15.78
N ILE A 98 6.69 1.51 -14.55
CA ILE A 98 7.00 2.47 -13.50
C ILE A 98 8.47 2.33 -13.13
N TYR A 99 9.13 3.45 -12.84
CA TYR A 99 10.54 3.45 -12.53
C TYR A 99 10.79 2.72 -11.21
N ARG A 100 11.70 1.74 -11.23
CA ARG A 100 11.93 0.81 -10.11
C ARG A 100 12.16 1.49 -8.76
N ASN A 101 12.84 2.64 -8.76
CA ASN A 101 13.22 3.34 -7.54
C ASN A 101 12.19 4.37 -7.08
N ASP A 102 11.12 4.59 -7.83
CA ASP A 102 10.08 5.58 -7.54
C ASP A 102 8.90 4.98 -6.75
N ASP A 103 8.65 3.67 -6.92
CA ASP A 103 7.59 2.94 -6.21
C ASP A 103 8.11 1.59 -5.69
N GLU A 104 8.09 1.41 -4.37
CA GLU A 104 8.55 0.18 -3.73
C GLU A 104 7.68 -1.04 -4.05
N ALA A 105 6.43 -0.85 -4.49
CA ALA A 105 5.55 -1.95 -4.88
C ALA A 105 6.03 -2.70 -6.13
N VAL A 106 6.87 -2.06 -6.96
CA VAL A 106 7.47 -2.66 -8.17
C VAL A 106 8.94 -3.03 -8.00
N LEU A 107 9.53 -2.81 -6.82
CA LEU A 107 10.97 -2.98 -6.57
C LEU A 107 11.48 -4.39 -6.88
N TYR A 108 10.66 -5.40 -6.58
CA TYR A 108 10.97 -6.82 -6.75
C TYR A 108 10.46 -7.43 -8.06
N ALA A 109 9.73 -6.67 -8.88
CA ALA A 109 9.20 -7.17 -10.16
C ALA A 109 10.31 -7.46 -11.20
N PHE A 110 11.54 -7.00 -10.95
CA PHE A 110 12.70 -7.14 -11.83
C PHE A 110 13.86 -7.89 -11.19
N ASP A 111 13.68 -8.43 -9.99
CA ASP A 111 14.68 -9.28 -9.33
C ASP A 111 14.42 -10.73 -9.78
N LEU A 112 14.98 -11.07 -10.94
CA LEU A 112 14.89 -12.40 -11.54
C LEU A 112 16.08 -13.23 -11.02
N GLU A 113 15.80 -14.27 -10.24
CA GLU A 113 16.79 -15.33 -9.91
C GLU A 113 17.19 -16.15 -11.14
#